data_AF-A0A2H0LX08-F1
#
_entry.id   AF-A0A2H0LX08-F1
#
_cell.length_a   1.000
_cell.length_b   1.000
_cell.length_c   1.000
_cell.angle_alpha   90.00
_cell.angle_beta   90.00
_cell.angle_gamma   90.00
#
_symmetry.space_group_name_H-M   'P 1'
#
loop_
_entity.id
_entity.type
_entity.pdbx_description
1 polymer ?
#
loop_
_entity_poly.entity_id
_entity_poly.type
_entity_poly.pdbx_seq_one_letter_code
_entity_poly.pdbx_strand_id
1 'polypeptide(L)'
;MGIKYKITPRIISYIVRVKKRTSEFSCRKIALLVSKKFRVNVSKSAVNKVLQQAELTSKIGRRPRKDEGLQLIDKNQELVDMAGCVFLLAADDELKLSERIVRALFPEKSDRIIVKKILYFRALLLIRLFNITSDNTNTYINNALWMILGQRINQPIISRFSVKISELLPGLDLKKLKADLVRYAHFGLIDGSVFYIDAQFKCIWPSPDMPDNLITTSYISNSYIKSMFLKSRMPIILLCPGKDITKEVCNFILSCQGVELKNISRILLHGGIKELAKFSYIPVQKRKFIFGLFPQQQAKHRIHLERLVRSVKGFSSDKKEYFIQDGRIILSQHLIQQDITLRAGLLKNHHKDRSGILMLTNIPREEKSIEDIALMYLNRWPEPEQSFRDINAPIRKAEINEEITLYNYNIYNTLDNFLDAVLETLNFYNKARFFSPASAKSSLSDMKEAVYALSGRFNISMGKVLIELLLTRSHKINFQDLSHAAVKLNEADLDFFGKRLVLQVKLSKHI
;
A
#
# COMPACT_ATOMS: atom_id res chain seq x y z
N MET A 1 49.14 -30.63 -6.78
CA MET A 1 50.05 -29.56 -6.28
C MET A 1 49.52 -29.04 -4.95
N GLY A 2 50.14 -29.42 -3.83
CA GLY A 2 49.73 -28.99 -2.50
C GLY A 2 49.90 -27.48 -2.33
N ILE A 3 48.81 -26.77 -2.04
CA ILE A 3 48.85 -25.34 -1.72
C ILE A 3 49.64 -25.20 -0.42
N LYS A 4 50.91 -24.81 -0.51
CA LYS A 4 51.73 -24.43 0.64
C LYS A 4 51.00 -23.28 1.35
N TYR A 5 50.38 -23.56 2.49
CA TYR A 5 49.62 -22.56 3.25
C TYR A 5 50.57 -21.45 3.70
N LYS A 6 50.55 -20.31 2.99
CA LYS A 6 51.40 -19.13 3.27
C LYS A 6 51.10 -18.47 4.62
N ILE A 7 50.05 -18.88 5.33
CA ILE A 7 49.58 -18.27 6.56
C ILE A 7 49.78 -19.27 7.70
N THR A 8 50.83 -19.06 8.49
CA THR A 8 51.12 -19.87 9.68
C THR A 8 50.21 -19.46 10.86
N PRO A 9 50.03 -20.30 11.88
CA PRO A 9 49.28 -19.95 13.10
C PRO A 9 49.77 -18.64 13.74
N ARG A 10 51.08 -18.38 13.70
CA ARG A 10 51.69 -17.13 14.17
C ARG A 10 51.18 -15.89 13.43
N ILE A 11 50.98 -15.99 12.10
CA ILE A 11 50.42 -14.92 11.28
C ILE A 11 48.93 -14.71 11.61
N ILE A 12 48.17 -15.80 11.79
CA ILE A 12 46.75 -15.74 12.20
C ILE A 12 46.61 -14.99 13.53
N SER A 13 47.38 -15.39 14.56
CA SER A 13 47.34 -14.74 15.87
C SER A 13 47.72 -13.26 15.79
N TYR A 14 48.64 -12.88 14.90
CA TYR A 14 49.01 -11.48 14.69
C TYR A 14 47.88 -10.68 14.01
N ILE A 15 47.25 -11.23 12.96
CA ILE A 15 46.10 -10.60 12.27
C ILE A 15 44.97 -10.31 13.27
N VAL A 16 44.59 -11.32 14.07
CA VAL A 16 43.54 -11.22 15.09
C VAL A 16 43.90 -10.18 16.15
N ARG A 17 45.13 -10.19 16.65
CA ARG A 17 45.61 -9.23 17.67
C ARG A 17 45.61 -7.80 17.16
N VAL A 18 46.08 -7.57 15.93
CA VAL A 18 46.06 -6.23 15.31
C VAL A 18 44.62 -5.75 15.16
N LYS A 19 43.70 -6.59 14.67
CA LYS A 19 42.30 -6.20 14.52
C LYS A 19 41.60 -5.89 15.85
N LYS A 20 41.91 -6.65 16.91
CA LYS A 20 41.38 -6.40 18.27
C LYS A 20 41.91 -5.09 18.87
N ARG A 21 43.19 -4.76 18.65
CA ARG A 21 43.79 -3.51 19.16
C ARG A 21 43.42 -2.27 18.35
N THR A 22 43.15 -2.43 17.07
CA THR A 22 42.85 -1.32 16.14
C THR A 22 41.68 -1.71 15.24
N SER A 23 40.47 -1.58 15.78
CA SER A 23 39.22 -1.96 15.11
C SER A 23 39.00 -1.19 13.78
N GLU A 24 39.56 0.00 13.64
CA GLU A 24 39.46 0.85 12.44
C GLU A 24 40.29 0.35 11.25
N PHE A 25 41.25 -0.55 11.47
CA PHE A 25 42.11 -0.99 10.36
C PHE A 25 41.34 -1.84 9.35
N SER A 26 41.43 -1.42 8.09
CA SER A 26 40.90 -2.18 6.95
C SER A 26 41.74 -3.44 6.71
N CYS A 27 41.13 -4.47 6.10
CA CYS A 27 41.84 -5.70 5.73
C CYS A 27 43.08 -5.44 4.85
N ARG A 28 43.07 -4.38 4.02
CA ARG A 28 44.24 -3.98 3.21
C ARG A 28 45.39 -3.48 4.08
N LYS A 29 45.11 -2.63 5.08
CA LYS A 29 46.14 -2.11 5.99
C LYS A 29 46.74 -3.23 6.82
N ILE A 30 45.92 -4.15 7.32
CA ILE A 30 46.39 -5.34 8.05
C ILE A 30 47.24 -6.25 7.15
N ALA A 31 46.83 -6.47 5.89
CA ALA A 31 47.62 -7.25 4.92
C ALA A 31 49.02 -6.65 4.69
N LEU A 32 49.13 -5.33 4.57
CA LEU A 32 50.42 -4.62 4.44
C LEU A 32 51.28 -4.78 5.69
N LEU A 33 50.69 -4.61 6.89
CA LEU A 33 51.40 -4.77 8.16
C LEU A 33 51.94 -6.19 8.35
N VAL A 34 51.11 -7.19 8.03
CA VAL A 34 51.50 -8.60 8.07
C VAL A 34 52.61 -8.88 7.07
N SER A 35 52.49 -8.38 5.84
CA SER A 35 53.49 -8.63 4.79
C SER A 35 54.84 -8.01 5.15
N LYS A 36 54.83 -6.79 5.69
CA LYS A 36 56.05 -6.12 6.19
C LYS A 36 56.67 -6.87 7.37
N LYS A 37 55.87 -7.29 8.34
CA LYS A 37 56.37 -7.91 9.58
C LYS A 37 56.94 -9.31 9.38
N PHE A 38 56.28 -10.14 8.56
CA PHE A 38 56.67 -11.54 8.39
C PHE A 38 57.45 -11.79 7.11
N ARG A 39 57.67 -10.77 6.26
CA ARG A 39 58.27 -10.90 4.92
C ARG A 39 57.56 -11.95 4.05
N VAL A 40 56.24 -12.08 4.21
CA VAL A 40 55.37 -12.98 3.43
C VAL A 40 54.26 -12.18 2.79
N ASN A 41 54.10 -12.25 1.47
CA ASN A 41 53.00 -11.56 0.79
C ASN A 41 51.63 -12.17 1.16
N VAL A 42 50.84 -11.40 1.92
CA VAL A 42 49.48 -11.78 2.35
C VAL A 42 48.47 -10.89 1.63
N SER A 43 47.48 -11.49 0.95
CA SER A 43 46.44 -10.75 0.24
C SER A 43 45.34 -10.23 1.18
N LYS A 44 44.61 -9.18 0.75
CA LYS A 44 43.41 -8.68 1.46
C LYS A 44 42.41 -9.80 1.75
N SER A 45 42.16 -10.69 0.78
CA SER A 45 41.18 -11.77 0.90
C SER A 45 41.60 -12.82 1.92
N ALA A 46 42.90 -13.11 2.03
CA ALA A 46 43.45 -13.98 3.06
C ALA A 46 43.21 -13.42 4.47
N VAL A 47 43.49 -12.13 4.69
CA VAL A 47 43.19 -11.45 5.96
C VAL A 47 41.69 -11.49 6.26
N ASN A 48 40.83 -11.24 5.26
CA ASN A 48 39.39 -11.26 5.45
C ASN A 48 38.88 -12.64 5.88
N LYS A 49 39.38 -13.73 5.28
CA LYS A 49 39.04 -15.11 5.68
C LYS A 49 39.41 -15.38 7.14
N VAL A 50 40.61 -14.97 7.55
CA VAL A 50 41.06 -15.11 8.95
C VAL A 50 40.16 -14.32 9.90
N LEU A 51 39.78 -13.09 9.55
CA LEU A 51 38.90 -12.27 10.39
C LEU A 51 37.46 -12.79 10.42
N GLN A 52 36.96 -13.40 9.35
CA GLN A 52 35.64 -14.04 9.31
C GLN A 52 35.61 -15.27 10.21
N GLN A 53 36.64 -16.12 10.14
CA GLN A 53 36.78 -17.29 11.01
C GLN A 53 36.91 -16.91 12.49
N ALA A 54 37.48 -15.74 12.78
CA ALA A 54 37.59 -15.21 14.14
C ALA A 54 36.39 -14.35 14.57
N GLU A 55 35.34 -14.24 13.76
CA GLU A 55 34.15 -13.40 14.02
C GLU A 55 34.47 -11.90 14.26
N LEU A 56 35.61 -11.43 13.76
CA LEU A 56 36.08 -10.04 13.89
C LEU A 56 35.79 -9.17 12.67
N THR A 57 35.14 -9.74 11.64
CA THR A 57 34.55 -8.92 10.59
C THR A 57 33.23 -8.36 11.08
N SER A 58 33.14 -7.02 11.17
CA SER A 58 31.83 -6.38 11.10
C SER A 58 31.10 -6.90 9.87
N LYS A 59 29.78 -7.12 9.95
CA LYS A 59 28.97 -7.46 8.78
C LYS A 59 29.17 -6.37 7.74
N ILE A 60 30.10 -6.57 6.81
CA ILE A 60 30.22 -5.79 5.59
C ILE A 60 29.10 -6.29 4.69
N GLY A 61 27.85 -6.03 5.10
CA GLY A 61 26.84 -5.77 4.10
C GLY A 61 27.36 -4.59 3.29
N ARG A 62 27.06 -4.55 1.98
CA ARG A 62 27.02 -3.25 1.29
C ARG A 62 26.31 -2.31 2.26
N ARG A 63 26.93 -1.19 2.65
CA ARG A 63 26.18 -0.14 3.35
C ARG A 63 24.89 -0.03 2.54
N PRO A 64 23.71 -0.32 3.14
CA PRO A 64 22.47 -0.21 2.40
C PRO A 64 22.58 1.14 1.72
N ARG A 65 22.48 1.13 0.39
CA ARG A 65 22.62 2.34 -0.39
C ARG A 65 21.67 3.30 0.30
N LYS A 66 22.22 4.30 0.99
CA LYS A 66 21.43 5.18 1.84
C LYS A 66 20.31 5.63 0.93
N ASP A 67 19.07 5.26 1.22
CA ASP A 67 17.94 5.54 0.34
C ASP A 67 17.93 7.05 0.17
N GLU A 68 18.44 7.53 -0.97
CA GLU A 68 18.68 8.95 -1.21
C GLU A 68 17.37 9.73 -1.05
N GLY A 69 16.24 9.07 -1.34
CA GLY A 69 14.89 9.55 -1.05
C GLY A 69 14.57 9.80 0.40
N LEU A 70 14.89 8.85 1.27
CA LEU A 70 14.62 8.98 2.70
C LEU A 70 15.44 10.13 3.31
N GLN A 71 16.62 10.43 2.77
CA GLN A 71 17.45 11.54 3.24
C GLN A 71 16.90 12.92 2.87
N LEU A 72 16.13 13.03 1.79
CA LEU A 72 15.48 14.29 1.42
C LEU A 72 14.37 14.67 2.42
N ILE A 73 13.86 13.69 3.18
CA ILE A 73 12.67 13.86 4.03
C ILE A 73 13.02 13.89 5.53
N ASP A 74 14.18 13.33 5.91
CA ASP A 74 14.65 13.27 7.31
C ASP A 74 15.14 14.62 7.85
N LYS A 75 15.24 15.65 7.01
CA LYS A 75 15.69 16.99 7.40
C LYS A 75 14.50 17.95 7.42
N ASN A 76 13.98 18.15 8.63
CA ASN A 76 12.99 19.15 9.02
C ASN A 76 11.55 18.92 8.55
N GLN A 77 10.61 19.33 9.40
CA GLN A 77 9.17 19.47 9.13
C GLN A 77 8.88 20.59 8.10
N GLU A 78 9.74 20.71 7.09
CA GLU A 78 9.64 21.72 6.05
C GLU A 78 8.32 21.55 5.31
N LEU A 79 7.72 22.71 5.03
CA LEU A 79 6.48 22.77 4.30
C LEU A 79 6.78 22.39 2.84
N VAL A 80 6.11 21.34 2.39
CA VAL A 80 6.20 20.81 1.03
C VAL A 80 5.05 21.40 0.24
N ASP A 81 5.32 22.23 -0.77
CA ASP A 81 4.31 22.71 -1.70
C ASP A 81 3.74 21.56 -2.52
N MET A 82 2.51 21.71 -3.01
CA MET A 82 1.86 20.73 -3.89
C MET A 82 1.78 19.29 -3.31
N ALA A 83 1.90 19.11 -2.00
CA ALA A 83 1.80 17.81 -1.32
C ALA A 83 0.49 17.07 -1.62
N GLY A 84 -0.58 17.81 -1.94
CA GLY A 84 -1.86 17.25 -2.36
C GLY A 84 -1.79 16.41 -3.65
N CYS A 85 -0.74 16.52 -4.47
CA CYS A 85 -0.59 15.68 -5.66
C CYS A 85 -0.38 14.18 -5.33
N VAL A 86 -0.19 13.83 -4.05
CA VAL A 86 -0.16 12.44 -3.59
C VAL A 86 -1.42 11.66 -4.00
N PHE A 87 -2.57 12.32 -4.11
CA PHE A 87 -3.80 11.70 -4.61
C PHE A 87 -3.68 11.22 -6.07
N LEU A 88 -2.98 11.97 -6.93
CA LEU A 88 -2.73 11.54 -8.31
C LEU A 88 -1.73 10.38 -8.37
N LEU A 89 -0.74 10.36 -7.49
CA LEU A 89 0.20 9.24 -7.41
C LEU A 89 -0.47 7.98 -6.86
N ALA A 90 -1.39 8.13 -5.91
CA ALA A 90 -2.25 7.06 -5.44
C ALA A 90 -3.08 6.46 -6.59
N ALA A 91 -3.71 7.32 -7.39
CA ALA A 91 -4.42 6.89 -8.60
C ALA A 91 -3.50 6.18 -9.60
N ASP A 92 -2.30 6.71 -9.86
CA ASP A 92 -1.32 6.08 -10.75
C ASP A 92 -0.85 4.71 -10.23
N ASP A 93 -0.68 4.57 -8.91
CA ASP A 93 -0.28 3.31 -8.31
C ASP A 93 -1.38 2.25 -8.32
N GLU A 94 -2.65 2.65 -8.19
CA GLU A 94 -3.78 1.73 -8.34
C GLU A 94 -4.00 1.30 -9.80
N LEU A 95 -3.86 2.25 -10.75
CA LEU A 95 -4.02 2.01 -12.18
C LEU A 95 -2.81 1.32 -12.83
N LYS A 96 -1.62 1.51 -12.25
CA LYS A 96 -0.33 1.24 -12.87
C LYS A 96 -0.18 1.91 -14.23
N LEU A 97 -0.74 3.11 -14.40
CA LEU A 97 -0.81 3.79 -15.69
C LEU A 97 0.59 4.16 -16.20
N SER A 98 1.43 4.77 -15.36
CA SER A 98 2.83 5.06 -15.67
C SER A 98 3.62 3.81 -16.03
N GLU A 99 3.41 2.69 -15.32
CA GLU A 99 4.05 1.42 -15.63
C GLU A 99 3.60 0.86 -17.00
N ARG A 100 2.30 0.87 -17.28
CA ARG A 100 1.74 0.43 -18.56
C ARG A 100 2.29 1.26 -19.72
N ILE A 101 2.30 2.59 -19.58
CA ILE A 101 2.85 3.52 -20.58
C ILE A 101 4.33 3.23 -20.81
N VAL A 102 5.13 3.16 -19.74
CA VAL A 102 6.57 2.90 -19.85
C VAL A 102 6.85 1.54 -20.48
N ARG A 103 6.14 0.48 -20.09
CA ARG A 103 6.33 -0.86 -20.69
C ARG A 103 5.87 -0.92 -22.16
N ALA A 104 4.87 -0.12 -22.54
CA ALA A 104 4.41 -0.05 -23.92
C ALA A 104 5.39 0.73 -24.82
N LEU A 105 5.95 1.84 -24.32
CA LEU A 105 6.96 2.63 -25.04
C LEU A 105 8.33 1.94 -25.07
N PHE A 106 8.67 1.21 -24.01
CA PHE A 106 9.99 0.64 -23.81
C PHE A 106 9.89 -0.87 -23.55
N PRO A 107 10.01 -1.72 -24.58
CA PRO A 107 9.82 -3.16 -24.46
C PRO A 107 11.00 -3.90 -23.78
N GLU A 108 11.79 -3.23 -22.95
CA GLU A 108 12.94 -3.87 -22.30
C GLU A 108 12.49 -4.95 -21.29
N LYS A 109 13.26 -6.03 -21.22
CA LYS A 109 13.00 -7.16 -20.30
C LYS A 109 13.45 -6.92 -18.86
N SER A 110 14.25 -5.89 -18.59
CA SER A 110 14.84 -5.67 -17.27
C SER A 110 13.93 -4.81 -16.38
N ASP A 111 13.29 -5.44 -15.39
CA ASP A 111 12.42 -4.73 -14.43
C ASP A 111 13.14 -3.58 -13.72
N ARG A 112 14.45 -3.72 -13.46
CA ARG A 112 15.24 -2.65 -12.83
C ARG A 112 15.33 -1.39 -13.70
N ILE A 113 15.37 -1.54 -15.02
CA ILE A 113 15.39 -0.41 -15.95
C ILE A 113 13.99 0.21 -16.04
N ILE A 114 12.96 -0.63 -16.13
CA ILE A 114 11.56 -0.18 -16.17
C ILE A 114 11.19 0.62 -14.92
N VAL A 115 11.55 0.17 -13.71
CA VAL A 115 11.29 0.91 -12.46
C VAL A 115 11.88 2.32 -12.49
N LYS A 116 13.10 2.50 -13.04
CA LYS A 116 13.68 3.83 -13.19
C LYS A 116 12.93 4.69 -14.21
N LYS A 117 12.51 4.11 -15.32
CA LYS A 117 11.75 4.84 -16.35
C LYS A 117 10.35 5.22 -15.87
N ILE A 118 9.72 4.40 -15.04
CA ILE A 118 8.47 4.75 -14.33
C ILE A 118 8.70 5.99 -13.47
N LEU A 119 9.78 6.01 -12.69
CA LEU A 119 10.14 7.18 -11.88
C LEU A 119 10.37 8.43 -12.75
N TYR A 120 11.06 8.31 -13.88
CA TYR A 120 11.27 9.43 -14.81
C TYR A 120 9.97 9.92 -15.46
N PHE A 121 9.05 9.01 -15.78
CA PHE A 121 7.75 9.35 -16.34
C PHE A 121 6.87 10.07 -15.31
N ARG A 122 6.82 9.57 -14.06
CA ARG A 122 6.15 10.26 -12.95
C ARG A 122 6.72 11.66 -12.73
N ALA A 123 8.03 11.83 -12.87
CA ALA A 123 8.65 13.15 -12.79
C ALA A 123 8.16 14.09 -13.90
N LEU A 124 8.04 13.63 -15.15
CA LEU A 124 7.47 14.42 -16.23
C LEU A 124 6.02 14.83 -15.96
N LEU A 125 5.20 13.91 -15.44
CA LEU A 125 3.81 14.21 -15.05
C LEU A 125 3.74 15.30 -13.99
N LEU A 126 4.58 15.21 -12.95
CA LEU A 126 4.58 16.22 -11.88
C LEU A 126 5.19 17.55 -12.34
N ILE A 127 6.23 17.54 -13.18
CA ILE A 127 6.78 18.76 -13.81
C ILE A 127 5.68 19.48 -14.60
N ARG A 128 4.91 18.72 -15.41
CA ARG A 128 3.76 19.25 -16.14
C ARG A 128 2.68 19.79 -15.20
N LEU A 129 2.31 19.01 -14.18
CA LEU A 129 1.32 19.43 -13.18
C LEU A 129 1.74 20.70 -12.43
N PHE A 130 3.04 20.89 -12.18
CA PHE A 130 3.57 22.05 -11.44
C PHE A 130 3.78 23.26 -12.35
N ASN A 131 3.50 23.15 -13.66
CA ASN A 131 3.84 24.15 -14.68
C ASN A 131 5.33 24.52 -14.68
N ILE A 132 6.21 23.57 -14.39
CA ILE A 132 7.67 23.77 -14.45
C ILE A 132 8.13 23.46 -15.87
N THR A 133 8.93 24.35 -16.47
CA THR A 133 9.59 24.04 -17.74
C THR A 133 10.73 23.04 -17.51
N SER A 134 10.99 22.14 -18.45
CA SER A 134 12.07 21.15 -18.31
C SER A 134 13.43 21.78 -18.00
N ASP A 135 13.68 22.99 -18.51
CA ASP A 135 14.91 23.74 -18.30
C ASP A 135 15.05 24.32 -16.89
N ASN A 136 13.92 24.58 -16.21
CA ASN A 136 13.88 25.15 -14.87
C ASN A 136 13.85 24.09 -13.75
N THR A 137 13.97 22.80 -14.05
CA THR A 137 13.96 21.76 -13.02
C THR A 137 15.16 21.83 -12.06
N ASN A 138 16.29 22.40 -12.52
CA ASN A 138 17.45 22.65 -11.66
C ASN A 138 17.27 23.88 -10.77
N THR A 139 16.47 24.86 -11.22
CA THR A 139 16.19 26.12 -10.51
C THR A 139 14.93 26.05 -9.67
N TYR A 140 14.16 24.96 -9.74
CA TYR A 140 13.03 24.71 -8.84
C TYR A 140 13.55 24.57 -7.40
N ILE A 141 13.40 25.65 -6.64
CA ILE A 141 13.92 25.83 -5.28
C ILE A 141 13.20 24.89 -4.31
N ASN A 142 11.91 24.64 -4.55
CA ASN A 142 11.10 23.87 -3.63
C ASN A 142 11.41 22.38 -3.81
N ASN A 143 11.77 21.69 -2.73
CA ASN A 143 12.15 20.27 -2.81
C ASN A 143 10.95 19.33 -3.04
N ALA A 144 9.73 19.84 -3.17
CA ALA A 144 8.51 19.04 -3.14
C ALA A 144 8.43 17.97 -4.22
N LEU A 145 8.70 18.33 -5.47
CA LEU A 145 8.75 17.39 -6.58
C LEU A 145 9.60 16.16 -6.23
N TRP A 146 10.79 16.40 -5.66
CA TRP A 146 11.76 15.34 -5.36
C TRP A 146 11.42 14.57 -4.08
N MET A 147 10.81 15.23 -3.09
CA MET A 147 10.31 14.57 -1.87
C MET A 147 9.17 13.62 -2.20
N ILE A 148 8.22 14.06 -3.04
CA ILE A 148 7.08 13.27 -3.50
C ILE A 148 7.53 12.08 -4.37
N LEU A 149 8.57 12.25 -5.20
CA LEU A 149 9.15 11.15 -5.97
C LEU A 149 10.10 10.26 -5.16
N GLY A 150 10.53 10.73 -3.98
CA GLY A 150 11.54 10.08 -3.15
C GLY A 150 12.89 9.95 -3.84
N GLN A 151 13.18 10.75 -4.86
CA GLN A 151 14.52 10.83 -5.44
C GLN A 151 14.62 12.08 -6.33
N ARG A 152 15.74 12.80 -6.23
CA ARG A 152 16.07 13.86 -7.18
C ARG A 152 16.59 13.26 -8.49
N ILE A 153 16.06 13.72 -9.61
CA ILE A 153 16.49 13.29 -10.94
C ILE A 153 17.20 14.46 -11.62
N ASN A 154 18.37 14.19 -12.19
CA ASN A 154 19.15 15.24 -12.87
C ASN A 154 18.43 15.72 -14.13
N GLN A 155 18.38 17.04 -14.36
CA GLN A 155 17.72 17.64 -15.53
C GLN A 155 18.15 17.01 -16.86
N PRO A 156 19.45 16.74 -17.14
CA PRO A 156 19.86 16.12 -18.40
C PRO A 156 19.31 14.70 -18.62
N ILE A 157 18.89 14.01 -17.55
CA ILE A 157 18.23 12.71 -17.66
C ILE A 157 16.77 12.92 -18.05
N ILE A 158 16.08 13.85 -17.40
CA ILE A 158 14.68 14.19 -17.71
C ILE A 158 14.55 14.67 -19.16
N SER A 159 15.41 15.59 -19.60
CA SER A 159 15.35 16.14 -20.97
C SER A 159 15.65 15.10 -22.04
N ARG A 160 16.61 14.19 -21.81
CA ARG A 160 16.82 13.05 -22.73
C ARG A 160 15.64 12.10 -22.73
N PHE A 161 15.01 11.89 -21.58
CA PHE A 161 13.87 11.00 -21.46
C PHE A 161 12.62 11.59 -22.12
N SER A 162 12.37 12.90 -22.02
CA SER A 162 11.25 13.58 -22.67
C SER A 162 11.37 13.55 -24.19
N VAL A 163 12.55 13.83 -24.74
CA VAL A 163 12.84 13.68 -26.18
C VAL A 163 12.56 12.24 -26.61
N LYS A 164 13.06 11.26 -25.84
CA LYS A 164 12.87 9.85 -26.21
C LYS A 164 11.41 9.41 -26.16
N ILE A 165 10.62 9.87 -25.20
CA ILE A 165 9.18 9.59 -25.19
C ILE A 165 8.53 10.23 -26.41
N SER A 166 8.84 11.49 -26.71
CA SER A 166 8.27 12.22 -27.86
C SER A 166 8.48 11.47 -29.18
N GLU A 167 9.67 10.88 -29.38
CA GLU A 167 9.97 10.03 -30.54
C GLU A 167 9.13 8.74 -30.60
N LEU A 168 8.77 8.18 -29.44
CA LEU A 168 8.10 6.88 -29.33
C LEU A 168 6.57 7.00 -29.26
N LEU A 169 6.04 8.16 -28.89
CA LEU A 169 4.59 8.40 -28.76
C LEU A 169 3.79 8.05 -30.02
N PRO A 170 4.24 8.37 -31.25
CA PRO A 170 3.49 8.02 -32.47
C PRO A 170 3.27 6.50 -32.65
N GLY A 171 4.12 5.66 -32.04
CA GLY A 171 4.01 4.20 -32.08
C GLY A 171 3.29 3.56 -30.88
N LEU A 172 2.79 4.37 -29.94
CA LEU A 172 2.18 3.87 -28.72
C LEU A 172 0.79 3.28 -28.98
N ASP A 173 0.64 1.97 -28.84
CA ASP A 173 -0.66 1.30 -28.91
C ASP A 173 -1.48 1.54 -27.63
N LEU A 174 -2.36 2.55 -27.66
CA LEU A 174 -3.22 2.90 -26.53
C LEU A 174 -4.17 1.77 -26.11
N LYS A 175 -4.50 0.82 -27.00
CA LYS A 175 -5.38 -0.30 -26.61
C LYS A 175 -4.74 -1.16 -25.53
N LYS A 176 -3.41 -1.19 -25.46
CA LYS A 176 -2.64 -1.88 -24.41
C LYS A 176 -2.65 -1.13 -23.07
N LEU A 177 -3.08 0.12 -23.04
CA LEU A 177 -3.14 0.93 -21.82
C LEU A 177 -4.47 0.79 -21.06
N LYS A 178 -5.44 0.07 -21.63
CA LYS A 178 -6.74 -0.21 -21.01
C LYS A 178 -6.60 -0.88 -19.65
N ALA A 179 -7.17 -0.28 -18.61
CA ALA A 179 -7.28 -0.91 -17.31
C ALA A 179 -8.69 -1.51 -17.14
N ASP A 180 -8.76 -2.85 -17.07
CA ASP A 180 -10.00 -3.53 -16.71
C ASP A 180 -10.37 -3.20 -15.25
N LEU A 181 -11.61 -2.78 -15.05
CA LEU A 181 -12.17 -2.52 -13.75
C LEU A 181 -12.93 -3.75 -13.25
N VAL A 182 -12.62 -4.18 -12.03
CA VAL A 182 -13.32 -5.25 -11.32
C VAL A 182 -14.39 -4.60 -10.45
N ARG A 183 -15.61 -5.12 -10.51
CA ARG A 183 -16.73 -4.76 -9.63
C ARG A 183 -16.78 -5.66 -8.40
N TYR A 184 -16.59 -6.96 -8.58
CA TYR A 184 -16.63 -7.93 -7.49
C TYR A 184 -15.83 -9.20 -7.79
N ALA A 185 -15.57 -9.95 -6.73
CA ALA A 185 -15.01 -11.28 -6.75
C ALA A 185 -16.06 -12.31 -6.28
N HIS A 186 -16.31 -13.33 -7.09
CA HIS A 186 -17.22 -14.43 -6.81
C HIS A 186 -16.42 -15.66 -6.37
N PHE A 187 -16.70 -16.12 -5.15
CA PHE A 187 -16.06 -17.30 -4.55
C PHE A 187 -17.03 -18.48 -4.59
N GLY A 188 -16.67 -19.51 -5.36
CA GLY A 188 -17.37 -20.79 -5.35
C GLY A 188 -16.75 -21.75 -4.35
N LEU A 189 -17.58 -22.46 -3.59
CA LEU A 189 -17.15 -23.49 -2.64
C LEU A 189 -17.34 -24.91 -3.23
N ILE A 190 -16.81 -25.94 -2.57
CA ILE A 190 -16.92 -27.33 -3.01
C ILE A 190 -18.38 -27.81 -2.98
N ASP A 191 -19.15 -27.45 -1.96
CA ASP A 191 -20.58 -27.79 -1.84
C ASP A 191 -21.51 -26.99 -2.77
N GLY A 192 -20.96 -26.19 -3.69
CA GLY A 192 -21.72 -25.37 -4.64
C GLY A 192 -22.27 -24.07 -4.04
N SER A 193 -22.13 -23.86 -2.73
CA SER A 193 -22.45 -22.56 -2.13
C SER A 193 -21.42 -21.50 -2.50
N VAL A 194 -21.80 -20.23 -2.33
CA VAL A 194 -21.01 -19.08 -2.80
C VAL A 194 -20.95 -17.96 -1.76
N PHE A 195 -20.00 -17.06 -1.94
CA PHE A 195 -20.03 -15.72 -1.34
C PHE A 195 -19.37 -14.70 -2.29
N TYR A 196 -19.69 -13.43 -2.09
CA TYR A 196 -19.17 -12.33 -2.91
C TYR A 196 -18.36 -11.39 -2.04
N ILE A 197 -17.23 -10.92 -2.57
CA ILE A 197 -16.42 -9.87 -1.95
C ILE A 197 -16.29 -8.74 -2.98
N ASP A 198 -16.32 -7.49 -2.54
CA ASP A 198 -16.08 -6.36 -3.46
C ASP A 198 -14.66 -6.36 -4.03
N ALA A 199 -14.48 -5.62 -5.12
CA ALA A 199 -13.21 -5.63 -5.84
C ALA A 199 -12.00 -5.11 -5.02
N GLN A 200 -12.25 -4.27 -4.00
CA GLN A 200 -11.23 -3.76 -3.08
C GLN A 200 -10.99 -4.69 -1.89
N PHE A 201 -11.72 -5.80 -1.80
CA PHE A 201 -11.65 -6.78 -0.71
C PHE A 201 -11.83 -6.13 0.65
N LYS A 202 -12.96 -5.44 0.79
CA LYS A 202 -13.33 -4.65 1.96
C LYS A 202 -14.52 -5.26 2.71
N CYS A 203 -15.44 -5.86 1.99
CA CYS A 203 -16.76 -6.26 2.44
C CYS A 203 -17.20 -7.56 1.79
N ILE A 204 -17.94 -8.36 2.56
CA ILE A 204 -18.66 -9.53 2.03
C ILE A 204 -20.08 -9.11 1.72
N TRP A 205 -20.59 -9.49 0.57
CA TRP A 205 -21.93 -9.10 0.11
C TRP A 205 -22.82 -10.33 -0.12
N PRO A 206 -24.15 -10.18 0.10
CA PRO A 206 -25.10 -11.25 -0.20
C PRO A 206 -25.36 -11.44 -1.69
N SER A 207 -25.12 -10.40 -2.51
CA SER A 207 -25.31 -10.44 -3.96
C SER A 207 -24.17 -9.70 -4.69
N PRO A 208 -24.10 -9.81 -6.03
CA PRO A 208 -23.19 -9.03 -6.87
C PRO A 208 -23.48 -7.52 -6.93
N ASP A 209 -24.60 -7.05 -6.34
CA ASP A 209 -25.05 -5.67 -6.43
C ASP A 209 -24.30 -4.78 -5.43
N MET A 210 -23.10 -4.34 -5.82
CA MET A 210 -22.21 -3.57 -4.96
C MET A 210 -22.14 -2.09 -5.36
N PRO A 211 -21.88 -1.18 -4.42
CA PRO A 211 -21.58 0.22 -4.71
C PRO A 211 -20.42 0.41 -5.70
N ASP A 212 -20.58 1.32 -6.66
CA ASP A 212 -19.55 1.57 -7.68
C ASP A 212 -18.26 2.20 -7.11
N ASN A 213 -18.31 2.81 -5.93
CA ASN A 213 -17.11 3.30 -5.24
C ASN A 213 -16.21 2.18 -4.66
N LEU A 214 -16.65 0.92 -4.75
CA LEU A 214 -15.88 -0.27 -4.40
C LEU A 214 -15.18 -0.92 -5.60
N ILE A 215 -15.31 -0.34 -6.80
CA ILE A 215 -14.58 -0.77 -7.99
C ILE A 215 -13.08 -0.53 -7.82
N THR A 216 -12.25 -1.40 -8.40
CA THR A 216 -10.80 -1.19 -8.51
C THR A 216 -10.24 -1.92 -9.73
N THR A 217 -8.93 -1.87 -9.97
CA THR A 217 -8.33 -2.52 -11.12
C THR A 217 -8.17 -4.02 -10.94
N SER A 218 -8.20 -4.76 -12.05
CA SER A 218 -7.87 -6.19 -12.06
C SER A 218 -6.48 -6.47 -11.48
N TYR A 219 -5.53 -5.54 -11.61
CA TYR A 219 -4.21 -5.64 -11.01
C TYR A 219 -4.28 -5.72 -9.48
N ILE A 220 -5.01 -4.81 -8.82
CA ILE A 220 -5.16 -4.79 -7.36
C ILE A 220 -5.86 -6.07 -6.91
N SER A 221 -7.00 -6.41 -7.52
CA SER A 221 -7.78 -7.58 -7.12
C SER A 221 -7.00 -8.89 -7.28
N ASN A 222 -6.26 -9.05 -8.38
CA ASN A 222 -5.39 -10.19 -8.61
C ASN A 222 -4.24 -10.26 -7.58
N SER A 223 -3.64 -9.12 -7.25
CA SER A 223 -2.57 -9.04 -6.24
C SER A 223 -3.10 -9.48 -4.87
N TYR A 224 -4.28 -9.00 -4.48
CA TYR A 224 -4.91 -9.34 -3.22
C TYR A 224 -5.28 -10.83 -3.13
N ILE A 225 -5.89 -11.41 -4.18
CA ILE A 225 -6.18 -12.85 -4.24
C ILE A 225 -4.90 -13.68 -4.05
N LYS A 226 -3.85 -13.33 -4.79
CA LYS A 226 -2.57 -14.04 -4.72
C LYS A 226 -1.93 -13.95 -3.33
N SER A 227 -1.98 -12.79 -2.68
CA SER A 227 -1.37 -12.59 -1.36
C SER A 227 -2.16 -13.24 -0.22
N MET A 228 -3.48 -13.08 -0.22
CA MET A 228 -4.34 -13.49 0.90
C MET A 228 -4.90 -14.91 0.75
N PHE A 229 -5.41 -15.26 -0.44
CA PHE A 229 -6.11 -16.53 -0.64
C PHE A 229 -5.19 -17.66 -1.10
N LEU A 230 -4.21 -17.36 -1.96
CA LEU A 230 -3.29 -18.38 -2.47
C LEU A 230 -2.08 -18.59 -1.56
N LYS A 231 -1.50 -17.50 -1.04
CA LYS A 231 -0.28 -17.57 -0.20
C LYS A 231 -0.54 -17.47 1.30
N SER A 232 -1.73 -17.01 1.71
CA SER A 232 -2.15 -16.80 3.12
C SER A 232 -1.08 -16.15 4.00
N ARG A 233 -0.44 -15.10 3.48
CA ARG A 233 0.64 -14.38 4.18
C ARG A 233 0.13 -13.45 5.27
N MET A 234 -1.09 -12.96 5.13
CA MET A 234 -1.71 -11.98 6.01
C MET A 234 -3.17 -12.37 6.23
N PRO A 235 -3.77 -11.96 7.36
CA PRO A 235 -5.18 -12.19 7.58
C PRO A 235 -6.03 -11.34 6.63
N ILE A 236 -7.16 -11.90 6.25
CA ILE A 236 -8.19 -11.23 5.47
C ILE A 236 -8.97 -10.32 6.42
N ILE A 237 -9.00 -9.00 6.16
CA ILE A 237 -9.64 -8.02 7.06
C ILE A 237 -10.82 -7.39 6.34
N LEU A 238 -12.04 -7.69 6.80
CA LEU A 238 -13.29 -7.33 6.11
C LEU A 238 -14.35 -6.76 7.07
N LEU A 239 -15.36 -6.12 6.49
CA LEU A 239 -16.59 -5.67 7.14
C LEU A 239 -17.81 -6.44 6.58
N CYS A 240 -18.91 -6.46 7.33
CA CYS A 240 -20.22 -6.87 6.82
C CYS A 240 -21.07 -5.62 6.55
N PRO A 241 -21.52 -5.34 5.32
CA PRO A 241 -22.60 -4.37 5.09
C PRO A 241 -23.93 -4.89 5.67
N GLY A 242 -24.90 -4.02 5.82
CA GLY A 242 -26.26 -4.36 6.24
C GLY A 242 -26.48 -4.45 7.76
N LYS A 243 -27.65 -4.98 8.14
CA LYS A 243 -28.12 -5.05 9.54
C LYS A 243 -27.83 -6.38 10.21
N ASP A 244 -27.63 -7.45 9.45
CA ASP A 244 -27.51 -8.82 9.95
C ASP A 244 -26.35 -9.57 9.27
N ILE A 245 -25.89 -10.65 9.90
CA ILE A 245 -24.93 -11.59 9.31
C ILE A 245 -25.65 -12.46 8.28
N THR A 246 -25.17 -12.45 7.03
CA THR A 246 -25.77 -13.22 5.94
C THR A 246 -25.19 -14.64 5.83
N LYS A 247 -25.83 -15.49 5.01
CA LYS A 247 -25.32 -16.84 4.70
C LYS A 247 -23.93 -16.79 4.05
N GLU A 248 -23.65 -15.76 3.26
CA GLU A 248 -22.39 -15.55 2.54
C GLU A 248 -21.24 -15.26 3.52
N VAL A 249 -21.50 -14.48 4.57
CA VAL A 249 -20.54 -14.28 5.66
C VAL A 249 -20.24 -15.59 6.38
N CYS A 250 -21.28 -16.38 6.67
CA CYS A 250 -21.15 -17.71 7.25
C CYS A 250 -20.30 -18.64 6.37
N ASN A 251 -20.57 -18.68 5.06
CA ASN A 251 -19.79 -19.44 4.09
C ASN A 251 -18.32 -19.00 4.06
N PHE A 252 -18.06 -17.69 4.09
CA PHE A 252 -16.70 -17.15 4.18
C PHE A 252 -15.98 -17.64 5.45
N ILE A 253 -16.60 -17.51 6.62
CA ILE A 253 -16.01 -17.93 7.91
C ILE A 253 -15.64 -19.42 7.86
N LEU A 254 -16.57 -20.27 7.43
CA LEU A 254 -16.35 -21.72 7.33
C LEU A 254 -15.23 -22.06 6.33
N SER A 255 -15.19 -21.36 5.19
CA SER A 255 -14.12 -21.53 4.19
C SER A 255 -12.74 -21.18 4.74
N CYS A 256 -12.67 -20.21 5.66
CA CYS A 256 -11.44 -19.82 6.34
C CYS A 256 -11.05 -20.77 7.48
N GLN A 257 -12.02 -21.43 8.11
CA GLN A 257 -11.79 -22.43 9.16
C GLN A 257 -11.30 -23.79 8.63
N GLY A 258 -11.32 -23.99 7.30
CA GLY A 258 -10.86 -25.22 6.67
C GLY A 258 -11.87 -26.36 6.78
N VAL A 259 -13.17 -26.04 6.82
CA VAL A 259 -14.23 -27.04 6.72
C VAL A 259 -14.23 -27.60 5.29
N GLU A 260 -14.12 -28.92 5.16
CA GLU A 260 -13.80 -29.59 3.89
C GLU A 260 -14.76 -29.23 2.75
N LEU A 261 -16.06 -29.36 2.97
CA LEU A 261 -17.11 -29.02 1.99
C LEU A 261 -17.23 -27.52 1.69
N LYS A 262 -16.65 -26.69 2.56
CA LYS A 262 -16.65 -25.22 2.44
C LYS A 262 -15.32 -24.68 1.93
N ASN A 263 -14.39 -25.54 1.53
CA ASN A 263 -13.18 -25.09 0.86
C ASN A 263 -13.52 -24.32 -0.42
N ILE A 264 -12.72 -23.29 -0.72
CA ILE A 264 -12.87 -22.48 -1.92
C ILE A 264 -12.44 -23.33 -3.12
N SER A 265 -13.35 -23.59 -4.05
CA SER A 265 -13.08 -24.34 -5.28
C SER A 265 -12.60 -23.43 -6.40
N ARG A 266 -13.13 -22.20 -6.48
CA ARG A 266 -12.75 -21.22 -7.51
C ARG A 266 -12.98 -19.77 -7.06
N ILE A 267 -12.25 -18.86 -7.68
CA ILE A 267 -12.48 -17.41 -7.56
C ILE A 267 -12.59 -16.82 -8.97
N LEU A 268 -13.65 -16.05 -9.23
CA LEU A 268 -13.89 -15.35 -10.50
C LEU A 268 -13.89 -13.83 -10.23
N LEU A 269 -13.18 -13.07 -11.04
CA LEU A 269 -13.24 -11.60 -11.02
C LEU A 269 -14.15 -11.12 -12.14
N HIS A 270 -15.12 -10.26 -11.80
CA HIS A 270 -16.12 -9.76 -12.73
C HIS A 270 -16.03 -8.25 -12.87
N GLY A 271 -16.09 -7.76 -14.11
CA GLY A 271 -16.18 -6.34 -14.47
C GLY A 271 -17.61 -5.88 -14.78
N GLY A 272 -18.61 -6.53 -14.19
CA GLY A 272 -20.01 -6.46 -14.63
C GLY A 272 -20.47 -7.85 -15.01
N ILE A 273 -21.00 -8.00 -16.23
CA ILE A 273 -21.34 -9.32 -16.79
C ILE A 273 -20.12 -10.08 -17.30
N LYS A 274 -19.03 -9.36 -17.61
CA LYS A 274 -17.80 -9.93 -18.16
C LYS A 274 -16.94 -10.54 -17.07
N GLU A 275 -16.57 -11.82 -17.24
CA GLU A 275 -15.51 -12.46 -16.46
C GLU A 275 -14.14 -11.95 -16.94
N LEU A 276 -13.38 -11.37 -16.03
CA LEU A 276 -12.06 -10.78 -16.31
C LEU A 276 -10.91 -11.74 -15.97
N ALA A 277 -11.09 -12.56 -14.94
CA ALA A 277 -10.08 -13.53 -14.52
C ALA A 277 -10.70 -14.69 -13.74
N LYS A 278 -10.06 -15.86 -13.83
CA LYS A 278 -10.46 -17.08 -13.13
C LYS A 278 -9.29 -17.76 -12.44
N PHE A 279 -9.47 -18.06 -11.16
CA PHE A 279 -8.54 -18.84 -10.34
C PHE A 279 -9.18 -20.20 -10.03
N SER A 280 -8.76 -21.22 -10.77
CA SER A 280 -9.34 -22.57 -10.66
C SER A 280 -8.65 -23.47 -9.63
N TYR A 281 -7.44 -23.09 -9.19
CA TYR A 281 -6.72 -23.81 -8.16
C TYR A 281 -6.52 -22.91 -6.95
N ILE A 282 -7.22 -23.25 -5.86
CA ILE A 282 -7.11 -22.57 -4.57
C ILE A 282 -6.62 -23.60 -3.55
N PRO A 283 -5.45 -23.40 -2.91
CA PRO A 283 -4.93 -24.35 -1.94
C PRO A 283 -5.93 -24.62 -0.79
N VAL A 284 -6.13 -25.88 -0.44
CA VAL A 284 -6.91 -26.28 0.74
C VAL A 284 -6.10 -25.99 1.98
N GLN A 285 -6.39 -24.87 2.63
CA GLN A 285 -5.70 -24.44 3.85
C GLN A 285 -6.59 -23.52 4.69
N LYS A 286 -6.36 -23.52 6.01
CA LYS A 286 -6.97 -22.54 6.91
C LYS A 286 -6.46 -21.14 6.58
N ARG A 287 -7.36 -20.16 6.58
CA ARG A 287 -7.05 -18.76 6.30
C ARG A 287 -7.39 -17.94 7.52
N LYS A 288 -6.47 -17.05 7.91
CA LYS A 288 -6.68 -16.15 9.03
C LYS A 288 -7.58 -15.00 8.59
N PHE A 289 -8.47 -14.55 9.45
CA PHE A 289 -9.32 -13.39 9.16
C PHE A 289 -9.55 -12.51 10.39
N ILE A 290 -9.91 -11.26 10.14
CA ILE A 290 -10.44 -10.32 11.13
C ILE A 290 -11.69 -9.68 10.51
N PHE A 291 -12.83 -9.78 11.19
CA PHE A 291 -14.13 -9.36 10.66
C PHE A 291 -14.83 -8.40 11.60
N GLY A 292 -15.17 -7.19 11.14
CA GLY A 292 -15.83 -6.18 11.97
C GLY A 292 -17.35 -6.30 11.94
N LEU A 293 -17.97 -6.44 13.12
CA LEU A 293 -19.42 -6.37 13.32
C LEU A 293 -19.80 -5.11 14.10
N PHE A 294 -20.74 -4.33 13.55
CA PHE A 294 -21.25 -3.11 14.17
C PHE A 294 -22.35 -3.41 15.20
N PRO A 295 -22.64 -2.51 16.16
CA PRO A 295 -23.60 -2.75 17.24
C PRO A 295 -24.95 -3.31 16.78
N GLN A 296 -25.49 -2.78 15.67
CA GLN A 296 -26.75 -3.24 15.09
C GLN A 296 -26.75 -4.71 14.62
N GLN A 297 -25.58 -5.25 14.27
CA GLN A 297 -25.39 -6.64 13.83
C GLN A 297 -25.18 -7.61 15.00
N GLN A 298 -25.01 -7.10 16.22
CA GLN A 298 -24.64 -7.91 17.39
C GLN A 298 -25.85 -8.45 18.16
N ALA A 299 -27.03 -7.82 18.00
CA ALA A 299 -28.19 -8.03 18.87
C ALA A 299 -28.68 -9.49 18.96
N LYS A 300 -28.44 -10.30 17.93
CA LYS A 300 -28.91 -11.69 17.84
C LYS A 300 -27.90 -12.73 18.36
N HIS A 301 -26.71 -12.30 18.79
CA HIS A 301 -25.61 -13.22 19.07
C HIS A 301 -25.24 -13.25 20.56
N ARG A 302 -24.85 -14.44 21.02
CA ARG A 302 -24.37 -14.64 22.40
C ARG A 302 -22.90 -14.24 22.49
N ILE A 303 -22.63 -13.11 23.13
CA ILE A 303 -21.29 -12.53 23.28
C ILE A 303 -20.85 -12.67 24.74
N HIS A 304 -19.65 -13.22 24.94
CA HIS A 304 -19.03 -13.35 26.26
C HIS A 304 -17.69 -12.60 26.26
N LEU A 305 -17.62 -11.49 26.98
CA LEU A 305 -16.41 -10.64 27.05
C LEU A 305 -15.69 -10.82 28.39
N GLU A 306 -14.36 -10.79 28.35
CA GLU A 306 -13.51 -10.78 29.55
C GLU A 306 -13.63 -9.45 30.28
N ARG A 307 -13.39 -9.38 31.60
CA ARG A 307 -13.51 -8.11 32.35
C ARG A 307 -12.41 -7.09 32.03
N LEU A 308 -11.25 -7.55 31.55
CA LEU A 308 -10.09 -6.70 31.33
C LEU A 308 -10.26 -5.84 30.07
N VAL A 309 -10.18 -4.52 30.24
CA VAL A 309 -10.17 -3.54 29.15
C VAL A 309 -8.76 -2.99 29.01
N ARG A 310 -8.25 -2.93 27.78
CA ARG A 310 -6.93 -2.41 27.44
C ARG A 310 -7.08 -1.26 26.46
N SER A 311 -6.11 -0.35 26.37
CA SER A 311 -6.14 0.71 25.36
C SER A 311 -5.21 0.42 24.19
N VAL A 312 -5.59 0.88 23.00
CA VAL A 312 -4.87 0.72 21.75
C VAL A 312 -4.96 2.03 20.98
N LYS A 313 -3.83 2.53 20.48
CA LYS A 313 -3.79 3.73 19.64
C LYS A 313 -3.83 3.34 18.17
N GLY A 314 -4.77 3.92 17.42
CA GLY A 314 -4.88 3.70 15.98
C GLY A 314 -3.70 4.29 15.22
N PHE A 315 -3.47 3.79 14.00
CA PHE A 315 -2.29 4.13 13.20
C PHE A 315 -2.38 5.46 12.45
N SER A 316 -3.58 5.85 11.98
CA SER A 316 -3.79 7.07 11.19
C SER A 316 -3.98 8.33 12.03
N SER A 317 -4.23 8.17 13.33
CA SER A 317 -4.63 9.24 14.22
C SER A 317 -3.87 9.01 15.52
N ASP A 318 -2.68 9.59 15.64
CA ASP A 318 -1.92 9.61 16.89
C ASP A 318 -2.73 10.23 18.06
N LYS A 319 -3.94 10.77 17.77
CA LYS A 319 -4.87 11.39 18.71
C LYS A 319 -6.06 10.50 19.12
N LYS A 320 -6.45 9.47 18.35
CA LYS A 320 -7.62 8.64 18.68
C LYS A 320 -7.18 7.37 19.39
N GLU A 321 -7.47 7.32 20.68
CA GLU A 321 -7.29 6.15 21.53
C GLU A 321 -8.58 5.32 21.52
N TYR A 322 -8.43 4.03 21.28
CA TYR A 322 -9.50 3.05 21.36
C TYR A 322 -9.30 2.16 22.58
N PHE A 323 -10.39 1.56 23.06
CA PHE A 323 -10.36 0.59 24.14
C PHE A 323 -10.81 -0.77 23.61
N ILE A 324 -10.13 -1.83 23.99
CA ILE A 324 -10.35 -3.19 23.51
C ILE A 324 -10.58 -4.15 24.68
N GLN A 325 -11.54 -5.04 24.50
CA GLN A 325 -11.91 -6.08 25.47
C GLN A 325 -11.93 -7.43 24.74
N ASP A 326 -11.12 -8.40 25.17
CA ASP A 326 -11.05 -9.75 24.58
C ASP A 326 -12.28 -10.58 24.98
N GLY A 327 -12.54 -11.69 24.29
CA GLY A 327 -13.71 -12.50 24.52
C GLY A 327 -13.99 -13.52 23.43
N ARG A 328 -15.24 -14.00 23.41
CA ARG A 328 -15.75 -14.97 22.44
C ARG A 328 -17.18 -14.65 22.03
N ILE A 329 -17.52 -15.02 20.81
CA ILE A 329 -18.89 -14.99 20.29
C ILE A 329 -19.30 -16.40 19.86
N ILE A 330 -20.57 -16.71 20.05
CA ILE A 330 -21.19 -17.91 19.47
C ILE A 330 -22.12 -17.44 18.35
N LEU A 331 -21.77 -17.82 17.13
CA LEU A 331 -22.58 -17.58 15.94
C LEU A 331 -23.40 -18.84 15.66
N SER A 332 -24.68 -18.81 16.01
CA SER A 332 -25.61 -19.88 15.69
C SER A 332 -25.97 -19.84 14.20
N GLN A 333 -25.69 -20.93 13.49
CA GLN A 333 -26.02 -21.05 12.07
C GLN A 333 -27.19 -22.02 11.87
N HIS A 334 -28.36 -21.47 11.60
CA HIS A 334 -29.57 -22.28 11.36
C HIS A 334 -29.43 -23.23 10.15
N LEU A 335 -28.64 -22.86 9.14
CA LEU A 335 -28.51 -23.63 7.90
C LEU A 335 -27.71 -24.93 8.06
N ILE A 336 -26.73 -24.97 8.98
CA ILE A 336 -25.93 -26.15 9.27
C ILE A 336 -26.21 -26.72 10.66
N GLN A 337 -27.17 -26.13 11.39
CA GLN A 337 -27.53 -26.48 12.76
C GLN A 337 -26.31 -26.58 13.69
N GLN A 338 -25.31 -25.75 13.45
CA GLN A 338 -24.04 -25.77 14.17
C GLN A 338 -23.73 -24.38 14.72
N ASP A 339 -23.28 -24.35 15.96
CA ASP A 339 -22.75 -23.16 16.60
C ASP A 339 -21.26 -23.01 16.26
N ILE A 340 -20.88 -21.86 15.71
CA ILE A 340 -19.47 -21.52 15.49
C ILE A 340 -19.01 -20.62 16.63
N THR A 341 -18.05 -21.10 17.41
CA THR A 341 -17.38 -20.26 18.42
C THR A 341 -16.17 -19.58 17.80
N LEU A 342 -16.12 -18.25 17.89
CA LEU A 342 -14.99 -17.44 17.43
C LEU A 342 -14.44 -16.60 18.57
N ARG A 343 -13.14 -16.29 18.49
CA ARG A 343 -12.55 -15.24 19.32
C ARG A 343 -13.10 -13.89 18.88
N ALA A 344 -13.37 -13.02 19.84
CA ALA A 344 -13.94 -11.71 19.60
C ALA A 344 -13.24 -10.62 20.42
N GLY A 345 -13.04 -9.44 19.83
CA GLY A 345 -12.58 -8.25 20.53
C GLY A 345 -13.58 -7.11 20.40
N LEU A 346 -14.06 -6.55 21.51
CA LEU A 346 -14.94 -5.38 21.49
C LEU A 346 -14.13 -4.08 21.49
N LEU A 347 -14.05 -3.45 20.32
CA LEU A 347 -13.37 -2.17 20.09
C LEU A 347 -14.32 -0.99 20.38
N LYS A 348 -13.92 -0.11 21.28
CA LYS A 348 -14.73 0.99 21.83
C LYS A 348 -14.02 2.33 21.64
N ASN A 349 -14.78 3.40 21.48
CA ASN A 349 -14.25 4.75 21.43
C ASN A 349 -13.96 5.28 22.85
N HIS A 350 -14.73 4.86 23.85
CA HIS A 350 -14.51 5.18 25.25
C HIS A 350 -14.51 3.94 26.14
N HIS A 351 -13.72 3.97 27.21
CA HIS A 351 -13.61 2.86 28.17
C HIS A 351 -14.98 2.44 28.75
N LYS A 352 -15.90 3.40 28.95
CA LYS A 352 -17.22 3.18 29.54
C LYS A 352 -18.28 2.72 28.53
N ASP A 353 -17.97 2.66 27.23
CA ASP A 353 -18.95 2.27 26.23
C ASP A 353 -19.35 0.80 26.44
N ARG A 354 -20.66 0.54 26.40
CA ARG A 354 -21.20 -0.82 26.49
C ARG A 354 -21.25 -1.51 25.13
N SER A 355 -21.28 -0.74 24.05
CA SER A 355 -21.28 -1.19 22.67
C SER A 355 -20.05 -0.66 21.94
N GLY A 356 -19.77 -1.26 20.78
CA GLY A 356 -18.60 -0.94 19.98
C GLY A 356 -18.56 -1.85 18.76
N ILE A 357 -17.44 -1.85 18.06
CA ILE A 357 -17.21 -2.75 16.93
C ILE A 357 -16.68 -4.07 17.48
N LEU A 358 -17.38 -5.16 17.23
CA LEU A 358 -16.94 -6.49 17.61
C LEU A 358 -16.09 -7.09 16.48
N MET A 359 -14.79 -7.22 16.71
CA MET A 359 -13.83 -7.82 15.77
C MET A 359 -13.79 -9.33 15.99
N LEU A 360 -14.25 -10.10 15.02
CA LEU A 360 -14.22 -11.56 15.05
C LEU A 360 -12.96 -12.08 14.37
N THR A 361 -12.34 -13.12 14.93
CA THR A 361 -11.16 -13.72 14.34
C THR A 361 -11.04 -15.20 14.66
N ASN A 362 -10.39 -15.95 13.77
CA ASN A 362 -9.89 -17.30 14.03
C ASN A 362 -8.39 -17.32 14.37
N ILE A 363 -7.76 -16.16 14.58
CA ILE A 363 -6.36 -16.09 15.01
C ILE A 363 -6.28 -16.43 16.51
N PRO A 364 -5.52 -17.47 16.87
CA PRO A 364 -5.45 -17.97 18.24
C PRO A 364 -4.75 -16.96 19.18
N ARG A 365 -5.06 -17.05 20.49
CA ARG A 365 -4.54 -16.12 21.51
C ARG A 365 -3.02 -16.23 21.66
N GLU A 366 -2.49 -17.41 21.44
CA GLU A 366 -1.06 -17.75 21.51
C GLU A 366 -0.26 -17.12 20.35
N GLU A 367 -0.93 -16.82 19.23
CA GLU A 367 -0.27 -16.22 18.07
C GLU A 367 -0.31 -14.69 18.11
N LYS A 368 -1.45 -14.10 18.48
CA LYS A 368 -1.65 -12.65 18.51
C LYS A 368 -2.46 -12.21 19.71
N SER A 369 -2.01 -11.14 20.36
CA SER A 369 -2.79 -10.44 21.38
C SER A 369 -4.03 -9.77 20.75
N ILE A 370 -5.03 -9.42 21.56
CA ILE A 370 -6.21 -8.75 21.00
C ILE A 370 -5.88 -7.32 20.54
N GLU A 371 -4.86 -6.71 21.14
CA GLU A 371 -4.30 -5.42 20.75
C GLU A 371 -3.64 -5.49 19.38
N ASP A 372 -2.89 -6.55 19.09
CA ASP A 372 -2.34 -6.76 17.76
C ASP A 372 -3.45 -6.91 16.72
N ILE A 373 -4.50 -7.67 17.03
CA ILE A 373 -5.69 -7.81 16.17
C ILE A 373 -6.37 -6.45 15.95
N ALA A 374 -6.55 -5.67 17.01
CA ALA A 374 -7.12 -4.33 16.94
C ALA A 374 -6.26 -3.39 16.08
N LEU A 375 -4.94 -3.44 16.23
CA LEU A 375 -4.01 -2.66 15.42
C LEU A 375 -4.06 -3.07 13.95
N MET A 376 -4.11 -4.37 13.64
CA MET A 376 -4.26 -4.85 12.26
C MET A 376 -5.59 -4.39 11.65
N TYR A 377 -6.68 -4.45 12.43
CA TYR A 377 -7.99 -3.99 12.01
C TYR A 377 -8.02 -2.47 11.77
N LEU A 378 -7.56 -1.67 12.73
CA LEU A 378 -7.48 -0.20 12.63
C LEU A 378 -6.47 0.26 11.59
N ASN A 379 -5.45 -0.56 11.31
CA ASN A 379 -4.59 -0.33 10.17
C ASN A 379 -5.41 -0.38 8.89
N ARG A 380 -6.18 -1.45 8.65
CA ARG A 380 -7.03 -1.54 7.44
C ARG A 380 -8.15 -0.50 7.43
N TRP A 381 -8.74 -0.22 8.59
CA TRP A 381 -9.91 0.62 8.80
C TRP A 381 -9.61 1.73 9.79
N PRO A 382 -9.02 2.84 9.34
CA PRO A 382 -8.59 3.87 10.27
C PRO A 382 -9.76 4.63 10.92
N GLU A 383 -10.89 4.73 10.22
CA GLU A 383 -12.14 5.32 10.72
C GLU A 383 -13.31 4.36 10.43
N PRO A 384 -13.39 3.21 11.12
CA PRO A 384 -14.25 2.10 10.73
C PRO A 384 -15.73 2.45 10.71
N GLU A 385 -16.21 3.30 11.62
CA GLU A 385 -17.60 3.80 11.63
C GLU A 385 -17.91 4.64 10.39
N GLN A 386 -16.98 5.49 9.95
CA GLN A 386 -17.15 6.27 8.72
C GLN A 386 -17.17 5.34 7.51
N SER A 387 -16.21 4.42 7.41
CA SER A 387 -16.13 3.43 6.33
C SER A 387 -17.43 2.64 6.20
N PHE A 388 -17.98 2.17 7.33
CA PHE A 388 -19.24 1.44 7.36
C PHE A 388 -20.43 2.28 6.93
N ARG A 389 -20.50 3.55 7.34
CA ARG A 389 -21.54 4.47 6.84
C ARG A 389 -21.45 4.67 5.33
N ASP A 390 -20.24 4.83 4.80
CA ASP A 390 -20.03 5.01 3.36
C ASP A 390 -20.41 3.77 2.55
N ILE A 391 -20.11 2.58 3.08
CA ILE A 391 -20.43 1.29 2.46
C ILE A 391 -21.94 1.04 2.45
N ASN A 392 -22.65 1.46 3.50
CA ASN A 392 -24.11 1.32 3.60
C ASN A 392 -24.87 2.51 2.98
N ALA A 393 -24.18 3.50 2.44
CA ALA A 393 -24.84 4.58 1.72
C ALA A 393 -25.61 3.99 0.53
N PRO A 394 -26.78 4.56 0.16
CA PRO A 394 -27.55 4.06 -0.97
C PRO A 394 -26.68 3.89 -2.21
N ILE A 395 -26.78 2.73 -2.86
CA ILE A 395 -26.03 2.42 -4.07
C ILE A 395 -26.37 3.48 -5.11
N ARG A 396 -25.43 4.38 -5.37
CA ARG A 396 -25.49 5.28 -6.51
C ARG A 396 -24.86 4.53 -7.67
N LYS A 397 -25.68 4.21 -8.68
CA LYS A 397 -25.16 3.76 -9.97
C LYS A 397 -24.43 4.94 -10.60
N ALA A 398 -23.13 5.00 -10.41
CA ALA A 398 -22.28 5.90 -11.17
C ALA A 398 -22.11 5.31 -12.57
N GLU A 399 -22.22 6.14 -13.60
CA GLU A 399 -21.84 5.79 -14.97
C GLU A 399 -20.31 5.68 -15.09
N ILE A 400 -19.71 4.80 -14.29
CA ILE A 400 -18.32 4.42 -14.48
C ILE A 400 -18.33 3.42 -15.62
N ASN A 401 -17.80 3.85 -16.77
CA ASN A 401 -17.50 2.96 -17.88
C ASN A 401 -16.67 1.78 -17.35
N GLU A 402 -16.98 0.56 -17.79
CA GLU A 402 -16.30 -0.67 -17.34
C GLU A 402 -14.78 -0.69 -17.64
N GLU A 403 -14.31 0.28 -18.44
CA GLU A 403 -12.92 0.44 -18.82
C GLU A 403 -12.47 1.89 -18.58
N ILE A 404 -11.25 2.05 -18.07
CA ILE A 404 -10.55 3.34 -18.08
C ILE A 404 -9.62 3.35 -19.29
N THR A 405 -9.91 4.26 -20.21
CA THR A 405 -9.11 4.54 -21.38
C THR A 405 -8.60 5.97 -21.33
N LEU A 406 -7.40 6.21 -21.86
CA LEU A 406 -6.98 7.55 -22.26
C LEU A 406 -7.90 8.00 -23.40
N TYR A 407 -8.88 8.87 -23.09
CA TYR A 407 -9.87 9.35 -24.05
C TYR A 407 -9.26 10.43 -24.98
N ASN A 408 -9.61 10.36 -26.28
CA ASN A 408 -9.26 11.31 -27.36
C ASN A 408 -7.82 11.24 -27.91
N TYR A 409 -7.53 10.15 -28.64
CA TYR A 409 -6.26 9.88 -29.32
C TYR A 409 -5.86 10.86 -30.44
N ASN A 410 -6.82 11.47 -31.13
CA ASN A 410 -6.54 12.20 -32.38
C ASN A 410 -5.79 13.54 -32.19
N ILE A 411 -5.31 13.86 -30.98
CA ILE A 411 -4.84 15.21 -30.61
C ILE A 411 -3.44 15.21 -29.95
N TYR A 412 -2.84 14.04 -29.66
CA TYR A 412 -1.54 14.00 -28.96
C TYR A 412 -0.35 14.16 -29.91
N ASN A 413 -0.29 15.27 -30.62
CA ASN A 413 0.84 15.59 -31.51
C ASN A 413 2.10 15.99 -30.73
N THR A 414 1.98 16.21 -29.42
CA THR A 414 3.06 16.66 -28.55
C THR A 414 3.08 15.87 -27.24
N LEU A 415 4.25 15.81 -26.60
CA LEU A 415 4.40 15.21 -25.27
C LEU A 415 3.52 15.91 -24.23
N ASP A 416 3.39 17.23 -24.29
CA ASP A 416 2.59 17.99 -23.34
C ASP A 416 1.11 17.60 -23.38
N ASN A 417 0.53 17.51 -24.59
CA ASN A 417 -0.86 17.07 -24.75
C ASN A 417 -1.06 15.64 -24.23
N PHE A 418 -0.07 14.77 -24.42
CA PHE A 418 -0.09 13.41 -23.89
C PHE A 418 -0.04 13.39 -22.36
N LEU A 419 0.86 14.18 -21.75
CA LEU A 419 0.97 14.26 -20.29
C LEU A 419 -0.32 14.84 -19.67
N ASP A 420 -0.94 15.84 -20.31
CA ASP A 420 -2.21 16.41 -19.87
C ASP A 420 -3.34 15.37 -19.89
N ALA A 421 -3.41 14.56 -20.94
CA ALA A 421 -4.40 13.48 -21.03
C ALA A 421 -4.19 12.39 -19.96
N VAL A 422 -2.94 12.07 -19.65
CA VAL A 422 -2.60 11.16 -18.55
C VAL A 422 -3.02 11.76 -17.22
N LEU A 423 -2.71 13.04 -16.96
CA LEU A 423 -3.12 13.73 -15.74
C LEU A 423 -4.64 13.82 -15.60
N GLU A 424 -5.37 14.08 -16.69
CA GLU A 424 -6.84 14.08 -16.68
C GLU A 424 -7.42 12.69 -16.39
N THR A 425 -6.82 11.63 -16.94
CA THR A 425 -7.24 10.26 -16.65
C THR A 425 -7.00 9.90 -15.18
N LEU A 426 -5.84 10.27 -14.63
CA LEU A 426 -5.56 10.11 -13.20
C LEU A 426 -6.51 10.93 -12.33
N ASN A 427 -6.80 12.17 -12.71
CA ASN A 427 -7.74 13.05 -12.03
C ASN A 427 -9.16 12.49 -12.02
N PHE A 428 -9.64 12.00 -13.17
CA PHE A 428 -10.95 11.35 -13.30
C PHE A 428 -11.06 10.15 -12.36
N TYR A 429 -10.07 9.24 -12.40
CA TYR A 429 -10.05 8.09 -11.50
C TYR A 429 -10.00 8.51 -10.04
N ASN A 430 -9.11 9.44 -9.70
CA ASN A 430 -8.92 9.95 -8.35
C ASN A 430 -10.23 10.49 -7.75
N LYS A 431 -10.96 11.34 -8.49
CA LYS A 431 -12.26 11.87 -8.07
C LYS A 431 -13.28 10.77 -7.81
N ALA A 432 -13.41 9.81 -8.72
CA ALA A 432 -14.36 8.70 -8.58
C ALA A 432 -13.99 7.76 -7.42
N ARG A 433 -12.68 7.61 -7.15
CA ARG A 433 -12.13 6.64 -6.21
C ARG A 433 -12.08 7.12 -4.76
N PHE A 434 -11.68 8.38 -4.55
CA PHE A 434 -11.35 8.90 -3.22
C PHE A 434 -12.25 10.05 -2.78
N PHE A 435 -12.78 10.86 -3.70
CA PHE A 435 -13.53 12.06 -3.34
C PHE A 435 -15.04 11.81 -3.30
N SER A 436 -15.77 12.70 -2.65
CA SER A 436 -17.23 12.63 -2.68
C SER A 436 -17.78 12.93 -4.09
N PRO A 437 -19.04 12.55 -4.39
CA PRO A 437 -19.68 12.84 -5.66
C PRO A 437 -19.77 14.33 -6.01
N ALA A 438 -19.67 15.23 -5.04
CA ALA A 438 -19.65 16.67 -5.28
C ALA A 438 -18.44 17.09 -6.12
N SER A 439 -17.31 16.40 -5.94
CA SER A 439 -16.06 16.69 -6.63
C SER A 439 -15.98 16.03 -8.02
N ALA A 440 -16.94 15.18 -8.40
CA ALA A 440 -16.92 14.46 -9.68
C ALA A 440 -16.83 15.38 -10.91
N LYS A 441 -17.46 16.57 -10.84
CA LYS A 441 -17.52 17.55 -11.94
C LYS A 441 -16.31 18.47 -12.04
N SER A 442 -15.43 18.49 -11.04
CA SER A 442 -14.27 19.39 -11.02
C SER A 442 -13.28 19.04 -12.13
N SER A 443 -12.82 20.03 -12.89
CA SER A 443 -11.77 19.85 -13.90
C SER A 443 -10.41 19.55 -13.25
N LEU A 444 -9.39 19.14 -14.02
CA LEU A 444 -8.03 19.04 -13.49
C LEU A 444 -7.53 20.40 -12.96
N SER A 445 -7.89 21.50 -13.63
CA SER A 445 -7.52 22.85 -13.18
C SER A 445 -8.14 23.18 -11.83
N ASP A 446 -9.43 22.90 -11.64
CA ASP A 446 -10.13 23.12 -10.36
C ASP A 446 -9.52 22.28 -9.24
N MET A 447 -9.26 20.99 -9.52
CA MET A 447 -8.65 20.08 -8.56
C MET A 447 -7.20 20.47 -8.24
N LYS A 448 -6.46 21.01 -9.22
CA LYS A 448 -5.11 21.52 -9.01
C LYS A 448 -5.12 22.69 -8.03
N GLU A 449 -5.97 23.68 -8.26
CA GLU A 449 -6.09 24.85 -7.36
C GLU A 449 -6.59 24.44 -5.96
N ALA A 450 -7.61 23.59 -5.90
CA ALA A 450 -8.29 23.28 -4.64
C ALA A 450 -7.59 22.19 -3.81
N VAL A 451 -6.92 21.23 -4.45
CA VAL A 451 -6.39 20.01 -3.82
C VAL A 451 -4.92 19.81 -4.10
N TYR A 452 -4.51 19.70 -5.37
CA TYR A 452 -3.16 19.24 -5.67
C TYR A 452 -2.09 20.26 -5.30
N ALA A 453 -2.45 21.55 -5.25
CA ALA A 453 -1.57 22.63 -4.79
C ALA A 453 -1.46 22.76 -3.27
N LEU A 454 -2.24 22.00 -2.49
CA LEU A 454 -2.17 22.04 -1.04
C LEU A 454 -0.75 21.72 -0.56
N SER A 455 -0.25 22.56 0.32
CA SER A 455 1.01 22.30 1.00
C SER A 455 0.84 21.28 2.12
N GLY A 456 1.91 20.60 2.49
CA GLY A 456 1.86 19.62 3.55
C GLY A 456 3.20 19.37 4.24
N ARG A 457 3.19 18.57 5.29
CA ARG A 457 4.40 18.13 5.99
C ARG A 457 4.59 16.65 5.82
N PHE A 458 5.82 16.24 5.55
CA PHE A 458 6.18 14.82 5.44
C PHE A 458 6.87 14.38 6.72
N ASN A 459 6.44 13.25 7.26
CA ASN A 459 7.07 12.62 8.40
C ASN A 459 7.24 11.13 8.08
N ILE A 460 8.49 10.70 8.02
CA ILE A 460 8.83 9.30 7.77
C ILE A 460 9.25 8.66 9.09
N SER A 461 8.52 7.61 9.46
CA SER A 461 8.85 6.77 10.60
C SER A 461 9.02 5.31 10.16
N MET A 462 9.36 4.41 11.09
CA MET A 462 9.54 3.00 10.76
C MET A 462 8.23 2.42 10.22
N GLY A 463 8.25 1.99 8.95
CA GLY A 463 7.12 1.37 8.27
C GLY A 463 6.07 2.33 7.67
N LYS A 464 6.16 3.65 7.87
CA LYS A 464 5.17 4.60 7.33
C LYS A 464 5.74 5.92 6.81
N VAL A 465 5.02 6.50 5.85
CA VAL A 465 5.17 7.88 5.36
C VAL A 465 3.87 8.61 5.72
N LEU A 466 3.93 9.48 6.71
CA LEU A 466 2.82 10.37 7.08
C LEU A 466 2.94 11.67 6.28
N ILE A 467 1.87 12.04 5.59
CA ILE A 467 1.71 13.34 4.94
C ILE A 467 0.56 14.08 5.64
N GLU A 468 0.86 15.27 6.15
CA GLU A 468 -0.13 16.15 6.77
C GLU A 468 -0.43 17.32 5.82
N LEU A 469 -1.57 17.28 5.13
CA LEU A 469 -2.02 18.40 4.29
C LEU A 469 -2.52 19.55 5.15
N LEU A 470 -2.05 20.76 4.84
CA LEU A 470 -2.41 21.97 5.56
C LEU A 470 -3.47 22.74 4.78
N LEU A 471 -4.67 22.83 5.33
CA LEU A 471 -5.78 23.58 4.76
C LEU A 471 -5.90 24.93 5.47
N THR A 472 -5.88 26.03 4.71
CA THR A 472 -6.19 27.38 5.23
C THR A 472 -7.65 27.75 4.93
N ARG A 473 -8.18 28.75 5.63
CA ARG A 473 -9.56 29.23 5.42
C ARG A 473 -9.85 29.78 4.02
N SER A 474 -8.83 30.11 3.23
CA SER A 474 -8.98 30.64 1.87
C SER A 474 -9.19 29.56 0.81
N HIS A 475 -9.00 28.28 1.14
CA HIS A 475 -9.17 27.20 0.17
C HIS A 475 -10.65 26.94 -0.12
N LYS A 476 -10.97 26.73 -1.40
CA LYS A 476 -12.33 26.45 -1.88
C LYS A 476 -12.84 25.07 -1.46
N ILE A 477 -11.95 24.09 -1.24
CA ILE A 477 -12.36 22.74 -0.87
C ILE A 477 -12.85 22.66 0.57
N ASN A 478 -13.95 21.94 0.77
CA ASN A 478 -14.48 21.65 2.09
C ASN A 478 -13.53 20.69 2.84
N PHE A 479 -13.14 21.06 4.07
CA PHE A 479 -12.34 20.24 4.97
C PHE A 479 -12.89 18.81 5.13
N GLN A 480 -14.22 18.65 5.19
CA GLN A 480 -14.87 17.35 5.33
C GLN A 480 -14.66 16.46 4.09
N ASP A 481 -14.73 17.02 2.88
CA ASP A 481 -14.51 16.28 1.64
C ASP A 481 -13.05 15.81 1.54
N LEU A 482 -12.10 16.70 1.84
CA LEU A 482 -10.68 16.35 1.84
C LEU A 482 -10.32 15.34 2.94
N SER A 483 -10.94 15.46 4.12
CA SER A 483 -10.76 14.48 5.21
C SER A 483 -11.33 13.12 4.83
N HIS A 484 -12.49 13.08 4.17
CA HIS A 484 -13.06 11.86 3.62
C HIS A 484 -12.12 11.22 2.59
N ALA A 485 -11.58 12.01 1.66
CA ALA A 485 -10.63 11.52 0.66
C ALA A 485 -9.35 10.96 1.29
N ALA A 486 -8.83 11.62 2.34
CA ALA A 486 -7.69 11.10 3.10
C ALA A 486 -7.97 9.76 3.77
N VAL A 487 -9.17 9.56 4.33
CA VAL A 487 -9.59 8.25 4.87
C VAL A 487 -9.62 7.20 3.76
N LYS A 488 -10.22 7.48 2.61
CA LYS A 488 -10.28 6.53 1.48
C LYS A 488 -8.90 6.16 0.95
N LEU A 489 -7.99 7.12 0.88
CA LEU A 489 -6.60 6.89 0.49
C LEU A 489 -5.86 6.02 1.52
N ASN A 490 -6.08 6.25 2.82
CA ASN A 490 -5.50 5.42 3.88
C ASN A 490 -6.01 3.97 3.83
N GLU A 491 -7.29 3.77 3.51
CA GLU A 491 -7.90 2.45 3.32
C GLU A 491 -7.36 1.71 2.08
N ALA A 492 -6.84 2.42 1.07
CA ALA A 492 -6.26 1.82 -0.13
C ALA A 492 -4.91 1.12 0.15
N ASP A 493 -4.32 1.33 1.33
CA ASP A 493 -3.11 0.64 1.80
C ASP A 493 -1.92 0.76 0.82
N LEU A 494 -1.71 1.99 0.34
CA LEU A 494 -0.71 2.27 -0.66
C LEU A 494 0.70 2.24 -0.07
N ASP A 495 1.64 1.72 -0.86
CA ASP A 495 3.06 1.72 -0.55
C ASP A 495 3.74 2.93 -1.21
N PHE A 496 4.41 3.72 -0.40
CA PHE A 496 5.26 4.83 -0.78
C PHE A 496 6.67 4.59 -0.24
N PHE A 497 7.63 4.35 -1.13
CA PHE A 497 9.04 4.08 -0.80
C PHE A 497 9.26 2.82 0.07
N GLY A 498 8.48 1.76 -0.14
CA GLY A 498 8.53 0.53 0.64
C GLY A 498 7.87 0.68 2.03
N LYS A 499 7.05 1.72 2.22
CA LYS A 499 6.42 2.08 3.48
C LYS A 499 4.97 2.42 3.25
N ARG A 500 4.12 2.20 4.24
CA ARG A 500 2.71 2.53 4.12
C ARG A 500 2.49 4.05 4.10
N LEU A 501 1.74 4.53 3.11
CA LEU A 501 1.28 5.92 3.06
C LEU A 501 0.15 6.17 4.05
N VAL A 502 0.26 7.25 4.82
CA VAL A 502 -0.79 7.77 5.68
C VAL A 502 -0.99 9.25 5.38
N LEU A 503 -2.22 9.64 5.08
CA LEU A 503 -2.61 11.01 4.82
C LEU A 503 -3.49 11.53 5.97
N GLN A 504 -3.17 12.72 6.46
CA GLN A 504 -3.96 13.50 7.41
C GLN A 504 -4.25 14.88 6.84
N VAL A 505 -5.35 15.47 7.25
CA VAL A 505 -5.73 16.85 6.90
C VAL A 505 -5.81 17.67 8.17
N LYS A 506 -5.13 18.82 8.21
CA LYS A 506 -5.13 19.74 9.34
C LYS A 506 -5.57 21.12 8.90
N LEU A 507 -6.46 21.74 9.68
CA LEU A 507 -6.74 23.16 9.57
C LEU A 507 -5.55 23.94 10.14
N SER A 508 -4.88 24.72 9.29
CA SER A 508 -3.83 25.62 9.75
C SER A 508 -4.46 26.84 10.39
N LYS A 509 -4.09 27.13 11.65
CA LYS A 509 -4.49 28.36 12.35
C LYS A 509 -3.63 29.56 11.98
N HIS A 510 -2.41 29.32 11.49
CA HIS A 510 -1.40 30.33 11.18
C HIS A 510 -0.53 29.81 10.01
N ILE A 511 -0.77 30.32 8.81
CA ILE A 511 0.20 30.34 7.70
C ILE A 511 0.38 31.80 7.35
#